data_AF-A0ABD6AKX7-F1
#
_entry.id   AF-A0ABD6AKX7-F1
#
_cell.length_a   1.000
_cell.length_b   1.000
_cell.length_c   1.000
_cell.angle_alpha   90.00
_cell.angle_beta   90.00
_cell.angle_gamma   90.00
#
_symmetry.space_group_name_H-M   'P 1'
#
loop_
_entity.id
_entity.type
_entity.pdbx_description
1 polymer ?
#
loop_
_entity_poly.entity_id
_entity_poly.type
_entity_poly.pdbx_seq_one_letter_code
_entity_poly.pdbx_strand_id
1 'polypeptide(L)'
;MSEPQNPAPSELEAAIERNPEAVAELVEHLDAVNELLDVLSLGESALDDEMVRELSATGSMLAESADGLATDETVALAETVGENGNELQEALDTVLTLQRSGTLDELAELAEVGSLVTAALDDEMVTSLAGTGAVLGEFTQAASDDDTRDGIETLLESVGEAERESPEQVGAVGLVRGLRNPDVQYGLGYLLALAGALGRAQSTEKSH
;
A
#
# COMPACT_ATOMS: atom_id res chain seq x y z
N MET A 1 -64.69 -6.94 78.64
CA MET A 1 -65.13 -6.09 77.53
C MET A 1 -64.28 -4.84 77.55
N SER A 2 -63.29 -4.76 76.65
CA SER A 2 -62.77 -3.57 75.98
C SER A 2 -61.78 -4.06 74.91
N GLU A 3 -62.00 -3.58 73.69
CA GLU A 3 -61.53 -4.11 72.41
C GLU A 3 -60.01 -4.21 72.23
N PRO A 4 -59.51 -5.15 71.40
CA PRO A 4 -58.13 -5.12 70.94
C PRO A 4 -57.95 -3.91 70.00
N GLN A 5 -57.14 -2.93 70.42
CA GLN A 5 -56.70 -1.84 69.55
C GLN A 5 -55.80 -2.41 68.47
N ASN A 6 -56.29 -2.37 67.23
CA ASN A 6 -55.51 -2.71 66.04
C ASN A 6 -54.34 -1.70 65.93
N PRO A 7 -53.06 -2.13 65.91
CA PRO A 7 -51.97 -1.18 65.74
C PRO A 7 -52.12 -0.52 64.36
N ALA A 8 -52.07 0.82 64.33
CA ALA A 8 -52.08 1.54 63.06
C ALA A 8 -50.93 1.02 62.18
N PRO A 9 -51.18 0.76 60.88
CA PRO A 9 -50.16 0.21 60.01
C PRO A 9 -48.92 1.11 60.02
N SER A 10 -47.74 0.50 60.06
CA SER A 10 -46.48 1.25 60.02
C SER A 10 -46.42 2.12 58.75
N GLU A 11 -45.64 3.20 58.76
CA GLU A 11 -45.53 4.10 57.59
C GLU A 11 -45.14 3.34 56.30
N LEU A 12 -44.32 2.28 56.45
CA LEU A 12 -43.98 1.35 55.39
C LEU A 12 -45.17 0.49 54.96
N GLU A 13 -45.95 -0.06 55.89
CA GLU A 13 -47.15 -0.87 55.61
C GLU A 13 -48.23 -0.04 54.90
N ALA A 14 -48.43 1.22 55.32
CA ALA A 14 -49.32 2.16 54.63
C ALA A 14 -48.80 2.58 53.24
N ALA A 15 -47.48 2.54 53.00
CA ALA A 15 -46.88 2.75 51.69
C ALA A 15 -47.03 1.53 50.77
N ILE A 16 -46.89 0.32 51.33
CA ILE A 16 -47.09 -0.96 50.65
C ILE A 16 -48.55 -1.14 50.25
N GLU A 17 -49.50 -0.88 51.15
CA GLU A 17 -50.94 -0.95 50.84
C GLU A 17 -51.36 0.02 49.73
N ARG A 18 -50.64 1.15 49.60
CA ARG A 18 -50.92 2.16 48.58
C ARG A 18 -50.39 1.78 47.19
N ASN A 19 -49.34 0.96 47.10
CA ASN A 19 -48.74 0.54 45.84
C ASN A 19 -48.22 -0.92 45.91
N PRO A 20 -49.12 -1.91 46.08
CA PRO A 20 -48.71 -3.30 46.24
C PRO A 20 -48.04 -3.86 44.98
N GLU A 21 -48.43 -3.40 43.78
CA GLU A 21 -47.86 -3.86 42.52
C GLU A 21 -46.39 -3.45 42.38
N ALA A 22 -46.04 -2.22 42.75
CA ALA A 22 -44.65 -1.74 42.68
C ALA A 22 -43.74 -2.48 43.67
N VAL A 23 -44.28 -2.89 44.83
CA VAL A 23 -43.54 -3.69 45.81
C VAL A 23 -43.37 -5.12 45.32
N ALA A 24 -44.38 -5.71 44.69
CA ALA A 24 -44.28 -7.04 44.08
C ALA A 24 -43.24 -7.07 42.95
N GLU A 25 -43.25 -6.06 42.08
CA GLU A 25 -42.28 -5.89 41.01
C GLU A 25 -40.85 -5.70 41.56
N LEU A 26 -40.68 -4.93 42.65
CA LEU A 26 -39.39 -4.79 43.31
C LEU A 26 -38.89 -6.12 43.89
N VAL A 27 -39.77 -6.90 44.52
CA VAL A 27 -39.41 -8.22 45.06
C VAL A 27 -39.00 -9.18 43.95
N GLU A 28 -39.71 -9.19 42.82
CA GLU A 28 -39.36 -10.00 41.64
C GLU A 28 -38.00 -9.60 41.08
N HIS A 29 -37.71 -8.30 40.98
CA HIS A 29 -36.40 -7.81 40.58
C HIS A 29 -35.29 -8.21 41.57
N LEU A 30 -35.57 -8.18 42.87
CA LEU A 30 -34.60 -8.60 43.89
C LEU A 30 -34.35 -10.11 43.86
N ASP A 31 -35.36 -10.93 43.54
CA ASP A 31 -35.19 -12.38 43.37
C ASP A 31 -34.33 -12.71 42.16
N ALA A 32 -34.57 -12.03 41.03
CA ALA A 32 -33.73 -12.15 39.83
C ALA A 32 -32.27 -11.72 40.06
N VAL A 33 -32.04 -10.71 40.90
CA VAL A 33 -30.68 -10.31 41.30
C VAL A 33 -30.03 -11.38 42.19
N ASN A 34 -30.76 -11.97 43.14
CA ASN A 34 -30.20 -13.05 43.95
C ASN A 34 -29.88 -14.29 43.11
N GLU A 35 -30.73 -14.66 42.15
CA GLU A 35 -30.44 -15.75 41.21
C GLU A 35 -29.18 -15.48 40.38
N LEU A 36 -29.01 -14.24 39.90
CA LEU A 36 -27.79 -13.84 39.19
C LEU A 36 -26.55 -13.93 40.10
N LEU A 37 -26.66 -13.51 41.36
CA LEU A 37 -25.56 -13.61 42.32
C LEU A 37 -25.21 -15.06 42.64
N ASP A 38 -26.20 -15.96 42.70
CA ASP A 38 -25.98 -17.39 42.90
C ASP A 38 -25.28 -18.02 41.68
N VAL A 39 -25.67 -17.64 40.46
CA VAL A 39 -25.00 -18.08 39.22
C VAL A 39 -23.57 -17.53 39.14
N LEU A 40 -23.34 -16.28 39.51
CA LEU A 40 -22.01 -15.68 39.55
C LEU A 40 -21.11 -16.34 40.61
N SER A 41 -21.65 -16.63 41.80
CA SER A 41 -20.93 -17.35 42.85
C SER A 41 -20.60 -18.79 42.42
N LEU A 42 -21.51 -19.44 41.68
CA LEU A 42 -21.27 -20.74 41.06
C LEU A 42 -20.20 -20.65 39.96
N GLY A 43 -20.20 -19.59 39.15
CA GLY A 43 -19.18 -19.33 38.13
C GLY A 43 -17.80 -19.02 38.71
N GLU A 44 -17.74 -18.28 39.82
CA GLU A 44 -16.51 -17.99 40.57
C GLU A 44 -15.94 -19.26 41.22
N SER A 45 -16.80 -20.12 41.76
CA SER A 45 -16.39 -21.43 42.29
C SER A 45 -16.03 -22.43 41.19
N ALA A 46 -16.59 -22.26 40.00
CA ALA A 46 -16.29 -23.06 38.82
C ALA A 46 -15.08 -22.55 38.05
N LEU A 47 -14.44 -21.44 38.45
CA LEU A 47 -13.10 -21.08 38.00
C LEU A 47 -12.09 -22.09 38.55
N ASP A 48 -12.07 -23.28 37.94
CA ASP A 48 -11.19 -24.37 38.32
C ASP A 48 -9.72 -23.96 38.16
N ASP A 49 -8.85 -24.51 39.00
CA ASP A 49 -7.39 -24.32 38.92
C ASP A 49 -6.82 -24.61 37.52
N GLU A 50 -7.51 -25.45 36.74
CA GLU A 50 -7.17 -25.75 35.35
C GLU A 50 -7.39 -24.56 34.42
N MET A 51 -8.52 -23.86 34.55
CA MET A 51 -8.77 -22.65 33.74
C MET A 51 -7.83 -21.51 34.15
N VAL A 52 -7.47 -21.41 35.43
CA VAL A 52 -6.44 -20.46 35.90
C VAL A 52 -5.07 -20.82 35.29
N ARG A 53 -4.71 -22.10 35.21
CA ARG A 53 -3.48 -22.55 34.54
C ARG A 53 -3.50 -22.26 33.04
N GLU A 54 -4.60 -22.54 32.35
CA GLU A 54 -4.70 -22.34 30.91
C GLU A 54 -4.68 -20.85 30.55
N LEU A 55 -5.34 -20.00 31.35
CA LEU A 55 -5.23 -18.55 31.21
C LEU A 55 -3.81 -18.06 31.52
N SER A 56 -3.15 -18.61 32.53
CA SER A 56 -1.75 -18.27 32.85
C SER A 56 -0.79 -18.72 31.75
N ALA A 57 -1.01 -19.89 31.16
CA ALA A 57 -0.22 -20.40 30.03
C ALA A 57 -0.44 -19.54 28.79
N THR A 58 -1.68 -19.17 28.50
CA THR A 58 -2.03 -18.25 27.40
C THR A 58 -1.43 -16.87 27.63
N GLY A 59 -1.52 -16.34 28.85
CA GLY A 59 -0.93 -15.07 29.25
C GLY A 59 0.59 -15.09 29.16
N SER A 60 1.25 -16.20 29.52
CA SER A 60 2.69 -16.37 29.39
C SER A 60 3.13 -16.46 27.93
N MET A 61 2.41 -17.22 27.10
CA MET A 61 2.67 -17.28 25.65
C MET A 61 2.49 -15.90 25.00
N LEU A 62 1.46 -15.14 25.43
CA LEU A 62 1.21 -13.79 24.92
C LEU A 62 2.29 -12.81 25.39
N ALA A 63 2.71 -12.88 26.66
CA ALA A 63 3.77 -12.04 27.19
C ALA A 63 5.12 -12.33 26.52
N GLU A 64 5.44 -13.59 26.25
CA GLU A 64 6.65 -13.98 25.54
C GLU A 64 6.60 -13.60 24.06
N SER A 65 5.42 -13.67 23.43
CA SER A 65 5.20 -13.15 22.07
C SER A 65 5.28 -11.62 22.03
N ALA A 66 4.81 -10.93 23.07
CA ALA A 66 4.89 -9.47 23.18
C ALA A 66 6.33 -9.01 23.36
N ASP A 67 7.15 -9.71 24.15
CA ASP A 67 8.59 -9.44 24.28
C ASP A 67 9.32 -9.66 22.95
N GLY A 68 8.94 -10.70 22.20
CA GLY A 68 9.44 -10.95 20.84
C GLY A 68 9.01 -9.91 19.78
N LEU A 69 7.95 -9.14 20.03
CA LEU A 69 7.49 -8.03 19.18
C LEU A 69 7.95 -6.65 19.69
N ALA A 70 8.33 -6.54 20.96
CA ALA A 70 8.81 -5.31 21.58
C ALA A 70 10.33 -5.16 21.44
N THR A 71 10.90 -5.70 20.37
CA THR A 71 12.32 -5.49 20.07
C THR A 71 12.59 -4.04 19.68
N ASP A 72 13.80 -3.56 19.94
CA ASP A 72 14.22 -2.20 19.57
C ASP A 72 14.03 -1.93 18.07
N GLU A 73 14.24 -2.95 17.22
CA GLU A 73 14.01 -2.85 15.77
C GLU A 73 12.53 -2.66 15.42
N THR A 74 11.62 -3.36 16.10
CA THR A 74 10.18 -3.26 15.83
C THR A 74 9.62 -1.95 16.34
N VAL A 75 10.13 -1.44 17.47
CA VAL A 75 9.80 -0.11 17.99
C VAL A 75 10.30 0.97 17.04
N ALA A 76 11.55 0.90 16.57
CA ALA A 76 12.10 1.84 15.60
C ALA A 76 11.35 1.81 14.26
N LEU A 77 10.94 0.62 13.79
CA LEU A 77 10.10 0.48 12.61
C LEU A 77 8.72 1.11 12.82
N ALA A 78 8.10 0.90 13.99
CA ALA A 78 6.80 1.47 14.32
C ALA A 78 6.85 3.01 14.44
N GLU A 79 7.93 3.56 15.03
CA GLU A 79 8.19 5.00 15.02
C GLU A 79 8.34 5.51 13.58
N THR A 80 9.18 4.88 12.77
CA THR A 80 9.38 5.29 11.37
C THR A 80 8.07 5.24 10.57
N VAL A 81 7.28 4.17 10.71
CA VAL A 81 5.98 4.03 10.04
C VAL A 81 4.98 5.07 10.54
N GLY A 82 4.95 5.34 11.85
CA GLY A 82 4.08 6.34 12.46
C GLY A 82 4.44 7.77 12.03
N GLU A 83 5.73 8.10 12.01
CA GLU A 83 6.25 9.39 11.56
C GLU A 83 5.92 9.66 10.09
N ASN A 84 5.93 8.62 9.24
CA ASN A 84 5.63 8.71 7.81
C ASN A 84 4.18 8.34 7.48
N GLY A 85 3.28 8.27 8.48
CA GLY A 85 1.93 7.73 8.29
C GLY A 85 1.08 8.52 7.30
N ASN A 86 1.22 9.84 7.26
CA ASN A 86 0.47 10.70 6.33
C ASN A 86 0.94 10.49 4.87
N GLU A 87 2.25 10.46 4.67
CA GLU A 87 2.88 10.23 3.36
C GLU A 87 2.57 8.82 2.84
N LEU A 88 2.61 7.81 3.71
CA LEU A 88 2.20 6.44 3.40
C LEU A 88 0.72 6.38 3.01
N GLN A 89 -0.15 7.10 3.73
CA GLN A 89 -1.57 7.16 3.41
C GLN A 89 -1.82 7.80 2.04
N GLU A 90 -1.13 8.89 1.71
CA GLU A 90 -1.23 9.57 0.41
C GLU A 90 -0.70 8.68 -0.73
N ALA A 91 0.40 7.97 -0.51
CA ALA A 91 0.94 6.99 -1.45
C ALA A 91 -0.06 5.85 -1.69
N LEU A 92 -0.68 5.32 -0.63
CA LEU A 92 -1.70 4.28 -0.74
C LEU A 92 -2.96 4.78 -1.46
N ASP A 93 -3.41 6.01 -1.21
CA ASP A 93 -4.56 6.60 -1.91
C ASP A 93 -4.27 6.78 -3.41
N THR A 94 -3.03 7.16 -3.74
CA THR A 94 -2.55 7.22 -5.12
C THR A 94 -2.60 5.84 -5.78
N VAL A 95 -2.06 4.80 -5.12
CA VAL A 95 -2.10 3.41 -5.62
C VAL A 95 -3.55 2.93 -5.80
N LEU A 96 -4.43 3.20 -4.84
CA LEU A 96 -5.85 2.86 -4.94
C LEU A 96 -6.56 3.61 -6.08
N THR A 97 -6.18 4.86 -6.32
CA THR A 97 -6.69 5.64 -7.45
C THR A 97 -6.25 5.03 -8.78
N LEU A 98 -4.97 4.66 -8.91
CA LEU A 98 -4.43 3.98 -10.09
C LEU A 98 -5.07 2.59 -10.32
N GLN A 99 -5.40 1.88 -9.25
CA GLN A 99 -6.09 0.59 -9.33
C GLN A 99 -7.55 0.78 -9.78
N ARG A 100 -8.25 1.78 -9.23
CA ARG A 100 -9.64 2.08 -9.61
C ARG A 100 -9.77 2.61 -11.03
N SER A 101 -8.77 3.34 -11.53
CA SER A 101 -8.77 3.81 -12.91
C SER A 101 -8.38 2.74 -13.93
N GLY A 102 -7.93 1.55 -13.48
CA GLY A 102 -7.39 0.49 -14.34
C GLY A 102 -5.97 0.74 -14.84
N THR A 103 -5.36 1.86 -14.46
CA THR A 103 -4.00 2.23 -14.90
C THR A 103 -2.94 1.27 -14.38
N LEU A 104 -3.16 0.69 -13.18
CA LEU A 104 -2.27 -0.36 -12.66
C LEU A 104 -2.28 -1.63 -13.52
N ASP A 105 -3.44 -1.98 -14.09
CA ASP A 105 -3.58 -3.12 -15.02
C ASP A 105 -2.90 -2.81 -16.36
N GLU A 106 -3.05 -1.59 -16.88
CA GLU A 106 -2.36 -1.13 -18.09
C GLU A 106 -0.82 -1.14 -17.93
N LEU A 107 -0.31 -0.74 -16.76
CA LEU A 107 1.11 -0.80 -16.44
C LEU A 107 1.63 -2.24 -16.34
N ALA A 108 0.82 -3.15 -15.80
CA ALA A 108 1.16 -4.58 -15.74
C ALA A 108 1.20 -5.20 -17.15
N GLU A 109 0.23 -4.86 -18.02
CA GLU A 109 0.21 -5.29 -19.41
C GLU A 109 1.44 -4.76 -20.18
N LEU A 110 1.80 -3.49 -19.98
CA LEU A 110 3.01 -2.91 -20.57
C LEU A 110 4.28 -3.63 -20.10
N ALA A 111 4.37 -4.00 -18.82
CA ALA A 111 5.52 -4.73 -18.27
C ALA A 111 5.65 -6.14 -18.89
N GLU A 112 4.54 -6.81 -19.15
CA GLU A 112 4.50 -8.11 -19.79
C GLU A 112 4.96 -8.02 -21.25
N VAL A 113 4.45 -7.04 -22.01
CA VAL A 113 4.92 -6.73 -23.37
C VAL A 113 6.40 -6.36 -23.37
N GLY A 114 6.85 -5.57 -22.39
CA GLY A 114 8.26 -5.21 -22.20
C GLY A 114 9.14 -6.44 -22.03
N SER A 115 8.72 -7.42 -21.23
CA SER A 115 9.48 -8.67 -21.07
C SER A 115 9.56 -9.50 -22.35
N LEU A 116 8.50 -9.50 -23.17
CA LEU A 116 8.50 -10.16 -24.48
C LEU A 116 9.45 -9.47 -25.46
N VAL A 117 9.49 -8.14 -25.42
CA VAL A 117 10.46 -7.34 -26.19
C VAL A 117 11.88 -7.61 -25.70
N THR A 118 12.15 -7.60 -24.40
CA THR A 118 13.47 -7.95 -23.85
C THR A 118 13.90 -9.36 -24.25
N ALA A 119 13.02 -10.36 -24.09
CA ALA A 119 13.31 -11.74 -24.48
C ALA A 119 13.55 -11.91 -26.00
N ALA A 120 12.84 -11.16 -26.84
CA ALA A 120 13.08 -11.14 -28.28
C ALA A 120 14.38 -10.40 -28.66
N LEU A 121 14.76 -9.39 -27.87
CA LEU A 121 16.00 -8.65 -28.05
C LEU A 121 17.25 -9.44 -27.63
N ASP A 122 17.12 -10.52 -26.83
CA ASP A 122 18.27 -11.28 -26.35
C ASP A 122 18.75 -12.35 -27.36
N ASP A 123 17.88 -13.22 -27.87
CA ASP A 123 18.33 -14.38 -28.69
C ASP A 123 18.33 -14.12 -30.22
N GLU A 124 17.32 -13.40 -30.74
CA GLU A 124 17.18 -13.13 -32.18
C GLU A 124 18.07 -11.98 -32.64
N MET A 125 18.21 -10.91 -31.83
CA MET A 125 19.14 -9.81 -32.16
C MET A 125 20.59 -10.27 -32.10
N VAL A 126 20.99 -11.12 -31.14
CA VAL A 126 22.36 -11.67 -31.07
C VAL A 126 22.67 -12.50 -32.32
N THR A 127 21.71 -13.30 -32.79
CA THR A 127 21.83 -14.11 -34.01
C THR A 127 21.83 -13.23 -35.27
N SER A 128 21.01 -12.18 -35.32
CA SER A 128 20.95 -11.22 -36.42
C SER A 128 22.22 -10.35 -36.50
N LEU A 129 22.76 -9.89 -35.37
CA LEU A 129 24.03 -9.15 -35.32
C LEU A 129 25.23 -10.03 -35.69
N ALA A 130 25.23 -11.30 -35.26
CA ALA A 130 26.25 -12.29 -35.64
C ALA A 130 26.15 -12.72 -37.12
N GLY A 131 24.94 -12.71 -37.70
CA GLY A 131 24.69 -13.03 -39.11
C GLY A 131 24.97 -11.88 -40.07
N THR A 132 25.01 -10.64 -39.57
CA THR A 132 25.07 -9.43 -40.41
C THR A 132 26.50 -8.94 -40.62
N GLY A 133 27.30 -9.76 -41.30
CA GLY A 133 28.54 -9.29 -41.95
C GLY A 133 28.30 -8.56 -43.28
N ALA A 134 27.04 -8.46 -43.74
CA ALA A 134 26.68 -8.03 -45.10
C ALA A 134 26.14 -6.58 -45.22
N VAL A 135 25.83 -5.88 -44.14
CA VAL A 135 25.18 -4.55 -44.20
C VAL A 135 26.15 -3.39 -44.47
N LEU A 136 27.46 -3.64 -44.47
CA LEU A 136 28.47 -2.64 -44.82
C LEU A 136 28.46 -2.23 -46.31
N GLY A 137 27.72 -2.93 -47.19
CA GLY A 137 27.64 -2.62 -48.63
C GLY A 137 26.74 -1.43 -48.98
N GLU A 138 25.64 -1.23 -48.26
CA GLU A 138 24.61 -0.21 -48.56
C GLU A 138 24.78 1.09 -47.73
N PHE A 139 25.55 1.03 -46.63
CA PHE A 139 25.78 2.14 -45.69
C PHE A 139 26.53 3.34 -46.32
N THR A 140 27.22 3.13 -47.44
CA THR A 140 28.06 4.16 -48.08
C THR A 140 27.26 5.29 -48.72
N GLN A 141 26.02 5.04 -49.16
CA GLN A 141 25.18 6.06 -49.80
C GLN A 141 24.42 6.91 -48.76
N ALA A 142 23.93 6.31 -47.67
CA ALA A 142 23.24 7.02 -46.58
C ALA A 142 24.21 7.84 -45.70
N ALA A 143 25.43 7.35 -45.48
CA ALA A 143 26.49 8.10 -44.80
C ALA A 143 27.09 9.23 -45.66
N SER A 144 26.60 9.41 -46.90
CA SER A 144 27.04 10.47 -47.80
C SER A 144 26.20 11.75 -47.74
N ASP A 145 25.07 11.69 -47.05
CA ASP A 145 24.19 12.83 -46.82
C ASP A 145 24.76 13.75 -45.72
N ASP A 146 24.90 15.03 -46.01
CA ASP A 146 25.56 15.99 -45.11
C ASP A 146 24.75 16.19 -43.82
N ASP A 147 23.41 16.21 -43.90
CA ASP A 147 22.53 16.32 -42.73
C ASP A 147 22.68 15.11 -41.78
N THR A 148 22.88 13.91 -42.34
CA THR A 148 23.09 12.68 -41.58
C THR A 148 24.46 12.67 -40.88
N ARG A 149 25.50 13.19 -41.54
CA ARG A 149 26.85 13.30 -40.94
C ARG A 149 26.85 14.27 -39.76
N ASP A 150 26.28 15.46 -39.96
CA ASP A 150 26.21 16.49 -38.93
C ASP A 150 25.43 15.99 -37.71
N GLY A 151 24.35 15.23 -37.93
CA GLY A 151 23.59 14.59 -36.87
C GLY A 151 24.41 13.58 -36.05
N ILE A 152 25.18 12.71 -36.72
CA ILE A 152 26.02 11.72 -36.05
C ILE A 152 27.18 12.39 -35.29
N GLU A 153 27.82 13.40 -35.88
CA GLU A 153 28.89 14.17 -35.23
C GLU A 153 28.37 14.85 -33.96
N THR A 154 27.22 15.52 -34.05
CA THR A 154 26.57 16.18 -32.91
C THR A 154 26.25 15.18 -31.79
N LEU A 155 25.75 13.99 -32.13
CA LEU A 155 25.46 12.95 -31.14
C LEU A 155 26.73 12.47 -30.44
N LEU A 156 27.78 12.15 -31.19
CA LEU A 156 29.06 11.70 -30.64
C LEU A 156 29.71 12.77 -29.75
N GLU A 157 29.64 14.04 -30.16
CA GLU A 157 30.13 15.16 -29.36
C GLU A 157 29.33 15.31 -28.05
N SER A 158 28.00 15.22 -28.12
CA SER A 158 27.13 15.31 -26.94
C SER A 158 27.34 14.18 -25.94
N VAL A 159 27.57 12.95 -26.41
CA VAL A 159 27.91 11.80 -25.56
C VAL A 159 29.27 12.02 -24.90
N GLY A 160 30.25 12.50 -25.65
CA GLY A 160 31.56 12.84 -25.11
C GLY A 160 31.50 13.93 -24.04
N GLU A 161 30.62 14.91 -24.18
CA GLU A 161 30.41 15.96 -23.18
C GLU A 161 29.73 15.41 -21.92
N ALA A 162 28.69 14.60 -22.08
CA ALA A 162 27.98 13.97 -20.98
C ALA A 162 28.86 13.00 -20.16
N GLU A 163 29.84 12.32 -20.76
CA GLU A 163 30.80 11.49 -20.02
C GLU A 163 31.82 12.31 -19.22
N ARG A 164 32.15 13.53 -19.67
CA ARG A 164 33.10 14.42 -18.98
C ARG A 164 32.46 15.10 -17.77
N GLU A 165 31.21 15.52 -17.91
CA GLU A 165 30.39 16.02 -16.81
C GLU A 165 29.80 14.84 -16.05
N SER A 166 30.55 14.24 -15.11
CA SER A 166 30.08 13.12 -14.27
C SER A 166 28.66 13.38 -13.75
N PRO A 167 27.61 12.74 -14.30
CA PRO A 167 26.25 13.19 -14.10
C PRO A 167 25.80 12.89 -12.67
N GLU A 168 25.33 13.92 -11.97
CA GLU A 168 24.78 13.77 -10.62
C GLU A 168 23.44 13.04 -10.67
N GLN A 169 23.18 12.22 -9.65
CA GLN A 169 21.92 11.49 -9.56
C GLN A 169 20.76 12.48 -9.38
N VAL A 170 19.85 12.54 -10.36
CA VAL A 170 18.70 13.45 -10.33
C VAL A 170 17.58 12.89 -9.46
N GLY A 171 17.23 13.60 -8.38
CA GLY A 171 16.04 13.31 -7.58
C GLY A 171 14.73 13.76 -8.25
N ALA A 172 13.57 13.45 -7.66
CA ALA A 172 12.25 13.79 -8.21
C ALA A 172 12.08 15.29 -8.54
N VAL A 173 12.57 16.18 -7.68
CA VAL A 173 12.57 17.64 -7.92
C VAL A 173 13.51 18.01 -9.07
N GLY A 174 14.67 17.34 -9.16
CA GLY A 174 15.65 17.52 -10.23
C GLY A 174 15.06 17.15 -11.59
N LEU A 175 14.26 16.08 -11.66
CA LEU A 175 13.55 15.68 -12.89
C LEU A 175 12.52 16.71 -13.33
N VAL A 176 11.64 17.17 -12.43
CA VAL A 176 10.64 18.21 -12.75
C VAL A 176 11.32 19.50 -13.19
N ARG A 177 12.45 19.85 -12.58
CA ARG A 177 13.23 21.02 -12.96
C ARG A 177 13.97 20.82 -14.29
N GLY A 178 14.49 19.63 -14.55
CA GLY A 178 15.09 19.24 -15.82
C GLY A 178 14.10 19.34 -16.98
N LEU A 179 12.86 18.88 -16.79
CA LEU A 179 11.79 19.02 -17.80
C LEU A 179 11.42 20.48 -18.11
N ARG A 180 11.76 21.43 -17.23
CA ARG A 180 11.58 22.87 -17.45
C ARG A 180 12.83 23.54 -18.03
N ASN A 181 13.95 22.82 -18.15
CA ASN A 181 15.17 23.35 -18.74
C ASN A 181 15.00 23.44 -20.27
N PRO A 182 15.26 24.61 -20.89
CA PRO A 182 15.11 24.78 -22.34
C PRO A 182 15.98 23.81 -23.17
N ASP A 183 17.20 23.48 -22.71
CA ASP A 183 18.11 22.58 -23.43
C ASP A 183 17.59 21.14 -23.42
N VAL A 184 17.06 20.68 -22.28
CA VAL A 184 16.42 19.37 -22.13
C VAL A 184 15.15 19.28 -22.99
N GLN A 185 14.35 20.35 -23.03
CA GLN A 185 13.16 20.41 -23.89
C GLN A 185 13.52 20.31 -25.38
N TYR A 186 14.59 20.98 -25.79
CA TYR A 186 15.08 20.90 -27.17
C TYR A 186 15.54 19.49 -27.52
N GLY A 187 16.34 18.86 -26.65
CA GLY A 187 16.77 17.46 -26.83
C GLY A 187 15.60 16.48 -26.91
N LEU A 188 14.60 16.62 -26.04
CA LEU A 188 13.39 15.79 -26.08
C LEU A 188 12.60 16.00 -27.38
N GLY A 189 12.51 17.25 -27.85
CA GLY A 189 11.90 17.57 -29.14
C GLY A 189 12.61 16.89 -30.32
N TYR A 190 13.94 16.87 -30.32
CA TYR A 190 14.73 16.15 -31.31
C TYR A 190 14.46 14.64 -31.30
N LEU A 191 14.44 14.02 -30.12
CA LEU A 191 14.13 12.58 -29.97
C LEU A 191 12.72 12.24 -30.48
N LEU A 192 11.72 13.08 -30.19
CA LEU A 192 10.36 12.90 -30.70
C LEU A 192 10.28 13.03 -32.21
N ALA A 193 11.02 13.99 -32.80
CA ALA A 193 11.10 14.15 -34.25
C ALA A 193 11.74 12.91 -34.92
N LEU A 194 12.80 12.36 -34.32
CA LEU A 194 13.45 11.13 -34.76
C LEU A 194 12.51 9.93 -34.68
N ALA A 195 11.84 9.73 -33.53
CA ALA A 195 10.85 8.67 -33.36
C ALA A 195 9.70 8.79 -34.38
N GLY A 196 9.23 10.02 -34.64
CA GLY A 196 8.21 10.30 -35.66
C GLY A 196 8.67 10.03 -37.10
N ALA A 197 9.96 10.20 -37.40
CA ALA A 197 10.54 9.81 -38.69
C ALA A 197 10.64 8.28 -38.84
N LEU A 198 11.10 7.59 -37.80
CA LEU A 198 11.21 6.12 -37.76
C LEU A 198 9.83 5.45 -37.90
N GLY A 199 8.82 5.95 -37.17
CA GLY A 199 7.46 5.42 -37.25
C GLY A 199 6.86 5.55 -38.67
N ARG A 200 7.12 6.65 -39.37
CA ARG A 200 6.69 6.86 -40.76
C ARG A 200 7.37 5.90 -41.74
N ALA A 201 8.67 5.65 -41.56
CA ALA A 201 9.42 4.69 -42.38
C ALA A 201 8.84 3.26 -42.24
N GLN A 202 8.67 2.79 -41.00
CA GLN A 202 8.13 1.44 -40.74
C GLN A 202 6.67 1.26 -41.16
N SER A 203 5.85 2.33 -41.07
CA SER A 203 4.46 2.28 -41.53
C SER A 203 4.35 2.17 -43.06
N THR A 204 5.32 2.72 -43.79
CA THR A 204 5.36 2.67 -45.26
C THR A 204 5.76 1.28 -45.75
N GLU A 205 6.67 0.59 -45.06
CA GLU A 205 7.05 -0.80 -45.37
C GLU A 205 5.93 -1.81 -45.09
N LYS A 206 5.12 -1.62 -44.03
CA LYS A 206 3.98 -2.51 -43.72
C LYS A 206 2.78 -2.36 -44.66
N SER A 207 2.75 -1.32 -45.49
CA SER A 207 1.67 -1.06 -46.45
C SER A 207 1.94 -1.61 -47.85
N HIS A 208 3.07 -2.31 -48.04
CA HIS A 208 3.45 -3.07 -49.22
C HIS A 208 3.47 -4.57 -48.92
#